data_AF-A0A1I4JE78-F1
#
_entry.id   AF-A0A1I4JE78-F1
#
_cell.length_a   1.000
_cell.length_b   1.000
_cell.length_c   1.000
_cell.angle_alpha   90.00
_cell.angle_beta   90.00
_cell.angle_gamma   90.00
#
_symmetry.space_group_name_H-M   'P 1'
#
loop_
_entity.id
_entity.type
_entity.pdbx_description
1 polymer ?
#
loop_
_entity_poly.entity_id
_entity_poly.type
_entity_poly.pdbx_seq_one_letter_code
_entity_poly.pdbx_strand_id
1 'polypeptide(L)'
;SEGMWLGWTHTYDEAIRLFDQALQMNVSYPHWQSAEMRKVMEAEFTMGKGQTYYNKGDKAQGEALMNEAIEIAPTETLKTVMRAIRDTTITPTSIDKMPEVLSVPYVPLDEDV
;
A
#
# COMPACT_ATOMS: atom_id res chain seq x y z
N SER A 1 20.50 -15.93 -3.83
CA SER A 1 20.62 -16.84 -4.99
C SER A 1 19.65 -16.38 -6.07
N GLU A 2 19.92 -16.70 -7.33
CA GLU A 2 19.13 -16.27 -8.50
C GLU A 2 17.64 -16.65 -8.42
N GLY A 3 17.33 -17.81 -7.85
CA GLY A 3 15.94 -18.26 -7.63
C GLY A 3 15.14 -17.39 -6.64
N MET A 4 15.80 -16.76 -5.66
CA MET A 4 15.14 -15.82 -4.75
C MET A 4 14.73 -14.55 -5.50
N TRP A 5 15.62 -14.00 -6.33
CA TRP A 5 15.33 -12.79 -7.09
C TRP A 5 14.19 -12.97 -8.12
N LEU A 6 14.15 -14.12 -8.80
CA LEU A 6 13.06 -14.49 -9.70
C LEU A 6 11.72 -14.65 -8.97
N GLY A 7 11.74 -15.27 -7.79
CA GLY A 7 10.54 -15.41 -6.95
C GLY A 7 9.95 -14.07 -6.53
N TRP A 8 10.78 -13.14 -6.06
CA TRP A 8 10.34 -11.81 -5.63
C TRP A 8 9.78 -10.98 -6.80
N THR A 9 10.45 -11.02 -7.96
CA THR A 9 9.98 -10.32 -9.17
C THR A 9 8.60 -10.83 -9.60
N HIS A 10 8.43 -12.15 -9.64
CA HIS A 10 7.14 -12.76 -9.99
C HIS A 10 6.02 -12.38 -9.01
N THR A 11 6.32 -12.33 -7.70
CA THR A 11 5.33 -11.92 -6.70
C THR A 11 4.91 -10.45 -6.85
N TYR A 12 5.84 -9.57 -7.24
CA TYR A 12 5.50 -8.17 -7.47
C TYR A 12 4.65 -7.98 -8.74
N ASP A 13 4.95 -8.71 -9.81
CA ASP A 13 4.14 -8.68 -11.04
C ASP A 13 2.71 -9.13 -10.79
N GLU A 14 2.54 -10.21 -10.03
CA GLU A 14 1.22 -10.71 -9.67
C GLU A 14 0.48 -9.72 -8.76
N ALA A 15 1.15 -9.11 -7.79
CA ALA A 15 0.57 -8.09 -6.94
C ALA A 15 0.10 -6.86 -7.75
N ILE A 16 0.93 -6.37 -8.68
CA ILE A 16 0.56 -5.28 -9.59
C ILE A 16 -0.70 -5.64 -10.39
N ARG A 17 -0.75 -6.86 -10.95
CA ARG A 17 -1.90 -7.35 -11.71
C ARG A 17 -3.19 -7.39 -10.87
N LEU A 18 -3.09 -7.81 -9.61
CA LEU A 18 -4.23 -7.83 -8.69
C LEU A 18 -4.72 -6.42 -8.33
N PHE A 19 -3.82 -5.46 -8.15
CA PHE A 19 -4.20 -4.05 -7.95
C PHE A 19 -4.90 -3.47 -9.19
N ASP A 20 -4.44 -3.80 -10.39
CA ASP A 20 -5.12 -3.38 -11.63
C ASP A 20 -6.53 -3.93 -11.73
N GLN A 21 -6.73 -5.20 -11.36
CA GLN A 21 -8.06 -5.80 -11.30
C GLN A 21 -8.94 -5.14 -10.23
N ALA A 22 -8.39 -4.87 -9.05
CA ALA A 22 -9.11 -4.18 -7.98
C ALA A 22 -9.56 -2.78 -8.41
N LEU A 23 -8.69 -2.00 -9.06
CA LEU A 23 -9.01 -0.69 -9.61
C LEU A 23 -10.12 -0.77 -10.69
N GLN A 24 -10.03 -1.75 -11.60
CA GLN A 24 -11.06 -1.96 -12.62
C GLN A 24 -12.42 -2.31 -12.00
N MET A 25 -12.43 -3.18 -11.00
CA MET A 25 -13.66 -3.58 -10.30
C MET A 25 -14.23 -2.44 -9.45
N ASN A 26 -13.38 -1.61 -8.84
CA ASN A 26 -13.77 -0.51 -7.96
C ASN A 26 -14.77 0.45 -8.62
N VAL A 27 -14.61 0.73 -9.92
CA VAL A 27 -15.47 1.64 -10.70
C VAL A 27 -16.94 1.20 -10.71
N SER A 28 -17.19 -0.11 -10.68
CA SER A 28 -18.54 -0.68 -10.82
C SER A 28 -18.98 -1.55 -9.64
N TYR A 29 -18.14 -1.69 -8.61
CA TYR A 29 -18.45 -2.56 -7.48
C TYR A 29 -19.73 -2.11 -6.76
N PRO A 30 -20.76 -2.98 -6.65
CA PRO A 30 -22.09 -2.59 -6.20
C PRO A 30 -22.20 -2.41 -4.69
N HIS A 31 -21.25 -2.94 -3.91
CA HIS A 31 -21.30 -2.90 -2.45
C HIS A 31 -20.65 -1.64 -1.85
N TRP A 32 -20.10 -0.74 -2.67
CA TRP A 32 -19.68 0.57 -2.19
C TRP A 32 -20.90 1.45 -1.89
N GLN A 33 -21.02 1.83 -0.63
CA GLN A 33 -22.18 2.58 -0.11
C GLN A 33 -22.20 4.05 -0.57
N SER A 34 -21.08 4.57 -1.10
CA SER A 34 -20.97 5.95 -1.57
C SER A 34 -19.88 6.14 -2.63
N ALA A 35 -19.96 7.24 -3.37
CA ALA A 35 -18.89 7.68 -4.27
C ALA A 35 -17.60 8.05 -3.50
N GLU A 36 -17.74 8.49 -2.25
CA GLU A 36 -16.59 8.76 -1.38
C GLU A 36 -15.85 7.46 -1.02
N MET A 37 -16.58 6.39 -0.68
CA MET A 37 -15.97 5.07 -0.43
C MET A 37 -15.21 4.57 -1.66
N ARG A 38 -15.75 4.78 -2.87
CA ARG A 38 -15.03 4.44 -4.11
C ARG A 38 -13.69 5.16 -4.21
N LYS A 39 -13.64 6.45 -3.88
CA LYS A 39 -12.39 7.24 -3.88
C LYS A 39 -11.41 6.78 -2.80
N VAL A 40 -11.89 6.43 -1.61
CA VAL A 40 -11.04 5.85 -0.55
C VAL A 40 -10.36 4.59 -1.06
N MET A 41 -11.14 3.65 -1.62
CA MET A 41 -10.62 2.38 -2.13
C MET A 41 -9.71 2.56 -3.34
N GLU A 42 -10.04 3.49 -4.25
CA GLU A 42 -9.19 3.85 -5.38
C GLU A 42 -7.82 4.36 -4.93
N ALA A 43 -7.82 5.25 -3.93
CA ALA A 43 -6.59 5.79 -3.36
C ALA A 43 -5.77 4.67 -2.67
N GLU A 44 -6.40 3.77 -1.91
CA GLU A 44 -5.71 2.65 -1.24
C GLU A 44 -5.11 1.65 -2.24
N PHE A 45 -5.86 1.25 -3.27
CA PHE A 45 -5.35 0.35 -4.31
C PHE A 45 -4.21 1.01 -5.10
N THR A 46 -4.34 2.30 -5.43
CA THR A 46 -3.29 3.05 -6.12
C THR A 46 -2.03 3.18 -5.26
N MET A 47 -2.18 3.42 -3.95
CA MET A 47 -1.08 3.46 -2.99
C MET A 47 -0.35 2.11 -2.93
N GLY A 48 -1.08 1.00 -2.73
CA GLY A 48 -0.50 -0.34 -2.68
C GLY A 48 0.22 -0.74 -3.97
N LYS A 49 -0.35 -0.38 -5.13
CA LYS A 49 0.30 -0.54 -6.44
C LYS A 49 1.61 0.26 -6.50
N GLY A 50 1.61 1.52 -6.05
CA GLY A 50 2.81 2.36 -5.98
C GLY A 50 3.91 1.77 -5.10
N GLN A 51 3.58 1.30 -3.89
CA GLN A 51 4.52 0.60 -3.01
C GLN A 51 5.11 -0.65 -3.68
N THR A 52 4.28 -1.40 -4.42
CA THR A 52 4.70 -2.61 -5.12
C THR A 52 5.68 -2.30 -6.26
N TYR A 53 5.41 -1.29 -7.09
CA TYR A 53 6.37 -0.83 -8.11
C TYR A 53 7.68 -0.36 -7.49
N TYR A 54 7.60 0.41 -6.40
CA TYR A 54 8.77 0.88 -5.68
C TYR A 54 9.60 -0.31 -5.18
N ASN A 55 8.97 -1.32 -4.55
CA ASN A 55 9.65 -2.49 -4.02
C ASN A 55 10.21 -3.42 -5.11
N LYS A 56 9.57 -3.49 -6.27
CA LYS A 56 10.08 -4.19 -7.46
C LYS A 56 11.34 -3.52 -8.03
N GLY A 57 11.53 -2.23 -7.78
CA GLY A 57 12.71 -1.47 -8.19
C GLY A 57 12.40 -0.30 -9.11
N ASP A 58 11.17 -0.18 -9.63
CA ASP A 58 10.74 1.00 -10.39
C ASP A 58 10.32 2.11 -9.43
N LYS A 59 11.34 2.78 -8.89
CA LYS A 59 11.15 3.80 -7.85
C LYS A 59 10.34 4.99 -8.37
N ALA A 60 10.59 5.42 -9.60
CA ALA A 60 9.92 6.57 -10.20
C ALA A 60 8.43 6.30 -10.43
N GLN A 61 8.07 5.15 -11.00
CA GLN A 61 6.67 4.79 -11.17
C GLN A 61 5.98 4.58 -9.83
N GLY A 62 6.66 3.94 -8.88
CA GLY A 62 6.13 3.72 -7.54
C GLY A 62 5.81 5.02 -6.81
N GLU A 63 6.74 5.98 -6.80
CA GLU A 63 6.53 7.29 -6.19
C GLU A 63 5.43 8.10 -6.89
N ALA A 64 5.37 8.06 -8.23
CA ALA A 64 4.31 8.72 -8.99
C ALA A 64 2.91 8.21 -8.60
N LEU A 65 2.74 6.88 -8.49
CA LEU A 65 1.48 6.28 -8.07
C LEU A 65 1.12 6.61 -6.62
N MET A 66 2.11 6.61 -5.71
CA MET A 66 1.85 7.01 -4.32
C MET A 66 1.42 8.48 -4.21
N ASN A 67 1.97 9.37 -5.05
CA ASN A 67 1.52 10.76 -5.15
C ASN A 67 0.12 10.88 -5.74
N GLU A 68 -0.21 10.10 -6.78
CA GLU A 68 -1.55 10.03 -7.35
C GLU A 68 -2.60 9.59 -6.31
N ALA A 69 -2.28 8.58 -5.50
CA ALA A 69 -3.15 8.13 -4.40
C ALA A 69 -3.47 9.25 -3.40
N ILE A 70 -2.48 10.10 -3.07
CA ILE A 70 -2.67 11.27 -2.19
C ILE A 70 -3.65 12.28 -2.84
N GLU A 71 -3.60 12.47 -4.15
CA GLU A 71 -4.53 13.38 -4.84
C GLU A 71 -5.96 12.81 -4.92
N ILE A 72 -6.11 11.50 -5.04
CA ILE A 72 -7.43 10.82 -5.08
C ILE A 72 -8.13 10.85 -3.72
N ALA A 73 -7.37 10.76 -2.62
CA ALA A 73 -7.88 10.67 -1.26
C ALA A 73 -8.89 11.80 -0.95
N PRO A 74 -10.14 11.47 -0.55
CA PRO A 74 -11.22 12.45 -0.46
C PRO A 74 -11.13 13.35 0.79
N THR A 75 -10.28 13.03 1.77
CA THR A 75 -10.17 13.78 3.02
C THR A 75 -8.72 14.11 3.35
N GLU A 76 -8.47 15.24 4.01
CA GLU A 76 -7.11 15.61 4.45
C GLU A 76 -6.54 14.64 5.49
N THR A 77 -7.40 14.00 6.28
CA THR A 77 -6.99 12.91 7.17
C THR A 77 -6.38 11.76 6.39
N LEU A 78 -7.06 11.28 5.33
CA LEU A 78 -6.55 10.19 4.51
C LEU A 78 -5.28 10.61 3.75
N LYS A 79 -5.22 11.83 3.22
CA LYS A 79 -4.00 12.37 2.60
C LYS A 79 -2.81 12.37 3.55
N THR A 80 -3.04 12.72 4.81
CA THR A 80 -1.99 12.73 5.85
C THR A 80 -1.44 11.32 6.09
N VAL A 81 -2.33 10.32 6.21
CA VAL A 81 -1.93 8.92 6.34
C VAL A 81 -1.15 8.46 5.11
N MET A 82 -1.64 8.79 3.91
CA MET A 82 -1.00 8.39 2.65
C MET A 82 0.38 9.02 2.43
N ARG A 83 0.57 10.29 2.83
CA ARG A 83 1.91 10.92 2.86
C ARG A 83 2.86 10.16 3.78
N ALA A 84 2.40 9.76 4.98
CA ALA A 84 3.21 8.98 5.91
C ALA A 84 3.59 7.60 5.34
N ILE A 85 2.67 6.91 4.66
CA ILE A 85 2.95 5.63 3.99
C ILE A 85 3.98 5.81 2.87
N ARG A 86 3.81 6.83 2.03
CA ARG A 86 4.76 7.16 0.97
C ARG A 86 6.15 7.45 1.54
N ASP A 87 6.23 8.32 2.54
CA ASP A 87 7.50 8.79 3.10
C ASP A 87 8.27 7.65 3.77
N THR A 88 7.56 6.74 4.47
CA THR A 88 8.15 5.52 5.06
C THR A 88 8.57 4.49 4.01
N THR A 89 7.89 4.45 2.86
CA THR A 89 8.27 3.58 1.72
C THR A 89 9.51 4.10 1.01
N ILE A 90 9.59 5.41 0.75
CA ILE A 90 10.69 6.04 0.00
C ILE A 90 11.93 6.18 0.87
N THR A 91 11.73 6.58 2.12
CA THR A 91 12.77 6.76 3.12
C THR A 91 12.48 5.76 4.23
N PRO A 92 12.97 4.51 4.12
CA PRO A 92 12.83 3.56 5.21
C PRO A 92 13.48 4.20 6.42
N THR A 93 12.68 4.62 7.39
CA THR A 93 13.17 5.07 8.68
C THR A 93 14.05 3.94 9.18
N SER A 94 15.34 4.21 9.45
CA SER A 94 16.17 3.23 10.17
C SER A 94 15.35 2.78 11.37
N ILE A 95 15.24 1.47 11.61
CA ILE A 95 14.46 0.91 12.72
C ILE A 95 14.87 1.58 14.06
N ASP A 96 16.10 2.10 14.14
CA ASP A 96 16.62 2.91 15.25
C ASP A 96 15.89 4.23 15.54
N LYS A 97 15.03 4.73 14.65
CA LYS A 97 14.35 6.03 14.76
C LYS A 97 12.82 5.94 14.80
N MET A 98 12.25 4.74 14.83
CA MET A 98 10.81 4.60 15.08
C MET A 98 10.50 4.99 16.54
N PRO A 99 9.63 5.98 16.79
CA PRO A 99 9.17 6.24 18.14
C PRO A 99 8.45 5.00 18.68
N GLU A 100 8.71 4.69 19.95
CA GLU A 100 8.31 3.49 20.72
C GLU A 100 6.80 3.17 20.74
N VAL A 101 5.98 4.01 20.10
CA VAL A 101 4.51 4.05 20.11
C VAL A 101 3.86 2.87 19.38
N LEU A 102 4.61 2.11 18.55
CA LEU A 102 4.11 0.90 17.89
C LEU A 102 4.54 -0.41 18.58
N SER A 103 5.04 -0.34 19.82
CA SER A 103 5.14 -1.52 20.68
C SER A 103 3.73 -1.98 21.11
N VAL A 104 2.97 -2.52 20.15
CA VAL A 104 1.78 -3.31 20.48
C VAL A 104 2.33 -4.46 21.33
N PRO A 105 1.91 -4.61 22.60
CA PRO A 105 2.39 -5.70 23.42
C PRO A 105 2.05 -7.00 22.68
N TYR A 106 3.07 -7.84 22.49
CA TYR A 106 2.90 -9.19 21.99
C TYR A 106 1.92 -9.90 22.94
N VAL A 107 0.69 -10.14 22.46
CA VAL A 107 -0.27 -11.02 23.12
C VAL A 107 -0.06 -12.38 22.48
N PRO A 108 0.52 -13.37 23.19
CA PRO A 108 0.51 -14.73 22.72
C PRO A 108 -0.95 -15.13 22.58
N LEU A 109 -1.35 -15.58 21.38
CA LEU A 109 -2.56 -16.35 21.25
C LEU A 109 -2.23 -17.69 21.87
N ASP A 110 -2.53 -17.85 23.16
CA ASP A 110 -2.42 -19.15 23.83
C ASP A 110 -3.17 -20.17 22.97
N GLU A 111 -2.43 -21.16 22.47
CA GLU A 111 -3.00 -22.37 21.90
C GLU A 111 -3.68 -23.15 23.03
N ASP A 112 -4.84 -23.71 22.69
CA ASP A 112 -5.57 -24.77 23.38
C ASP A 112 -6.73 -24.37 24.32
N VAL A 113 -7.93 -24.73 23.84
CA VAL A 113 -9.21 -24.90 24.54
C VAL A 113 -9.21 -26.21 25.31
#